data_AF-A0A8T5JRB8-F1
#
_entry.id   AF-A0A8T5JRB8-F1
#
_cell.length_a   1.000
_cell.length_b   1.000
_cell.length_c   1.000
_cell.angle_alpha   90.00
_cell.angle_beta   90.00
_cell.angle_gamma   90.00
#
_symmetry.space_group_name_H-M   'P 1'
#
loop_
_entity.id
_entity.type
_entity.pdbx_description
1 polymer ?
#
loop_
_entity_poly.entity_id
_entity_poly.type
_entity_poly.pdbx_seq_one_letter_code
_entity_poly.pdbx_strand_id
1 'polypeptide(L)'
;MKIFYIVDYLNFVVKKTKSIYLTNKNIIYMDSCVYGVDITKKVTPLMVRNAITSCFLNAHSEVLDEMKEFGEFESEEEFEKMKLFDVSGLIKKFFEDVNGDYENPTKESILKVLKKLQEFAKNFRKPKIVNEHTKQIMVLVNKLK
;
A
#
# COMPACT_ATOMS: atom_id res chain seq x y z
N MET A 1 3.48 -25.18 -3.10
CA MET A 1 3.60 -23.86 -2.44
C MET A 1 3.77 -22.82 -3.52
N LYS A 2 2.70 -22.12 -3.93
CA LYS A 2 2.79 -21.12 -5.00
C LYS A 2 3.11 -19.76 -4.37
N ILE A 3 4.27 -19.27 -4.76
CA ILE A 3 4.86 -17.96 -4.51
C ILE A 3 3.95 -16.93 -5.19
N PHE A 4 3.06 -16.28 -4.41
CA PHE A 4 2.18 -15.18 -4.85
C PHE A 4 3.02 -13.89 -4.92
N TYR A 5 3.82 -13.74 -5.97
CA TYR A 5 4.73 -12.61 -6.13
C TYR A 5 4.26 -11.79 -7.32
N ILE A 6 3.88 -10.53 -7.07
CA ILE A 6 3.86 -9.37 -7.99
C ILE A 6 2.92 -9.48 -9.22
N VAL A 7 2.91 -10.61 -9.91
CA VAL A 7 2.07 -10.96 -11.06
C VAL A 7 0.58 -10.92 -10.70
N ASP A 8 0.19 -11.28 -9.48
CA ASP A 8 -1.22 -11.20 -9.06
C ASP A 8 -1.68 -9.78 -8.76
N TYR A 9 -0.77 -8.87 -8.38
CA TYR A 9 -1.10 -7.45 -8.19
C TYR A 9 -1.28 -6.74 -9.53
N LEU A 10 -0.36 -6.96 -10.49
CA LEU A 10 -0.53 -6.50 -11.86
C LEU A 10 -1.75 -7.14 -12.52
N ASN A 11 -2.03 -8.43 -12.31
CA ASN A 11 -3.27 -9.05 -12.77
C ASN A 11 -4.52 -8.48 -12.08
N PHE A 12 -4.46 -8.03 -10.82
CA PHE A 12 -5.58 -7.37 -10.15
C PHE A 12 -5.87 -5.99 -10.73
N VAL A 13 -4.81 -5.22 -11.05
CA VAL A 13 -4.91 -3.90 -11.67
C VAL A 13 -5.35 -4.02 -13.14
N VAL A 14 -4.82 -4.99 -13.90
CA VAL A 14 -5.07 -5.19 -15.33
C VAL A 14 -6.37 -5.98 -15.60
N LYS A 15 -6.75 -6.95 -14.75
CA LYS A 15 -8.07 -7.62 -14.83
C LYS A 15 -9.12 -6.82 -14.09
N LYS A 16 -9.56 -5.72 -14.70
CA LYS A 16 -10.91 -5.18 -14.53
C LYS A 16 -12.00 -6.14 -15.06
N THR A 17 -11.87 -7.44 -14.84
CA THR A 17 -12.79 -8.47 -15.35
C THR A 17 -13.33 -9.35 -14.23
N LYS A 18 -14.55 -9.00 -13.83
CA LYS A 18 -15.62 -9.85 -13.27
C LYS A 18 -15.77 -10.09 -11.76
N SER A 19 -15.07 -9.40 -10.85
CA SER A 19 -15.50 -9.47 -9.43
C SER A 19 -15.31 -8.22 -8.56
N ILE A 20 -15.08 -7.04 -9.13
CA ILE A 20 -14.97 -5.81 -8.33
C ILE A 20 -16.04 -4.86 -8.84
N TYR A 21 -17.14 -4.80 -8.09
CA TYR A 21 -18.20 -3.82 -8.33
C TYR A 21 -17.62 -2.42 -8.10
N LEU A 22 -17.35 -1.73 -9.21
CA LEU A 22 -17.38 -0.28 -9.27
C LEU A 22 -18.85 0.13 -9.16
N THR A 23 -19.34 0.34 -7.95
CA THR A 23 -20.54 1.14 -7.72
C THR A 23 -20.21 2.24 -6.72
N ASN A 24 -20.63 3.44 -7.09
CA ASN A 24 -20.52 4.65 -6.28
C ASN A 24 -20.84 4.37 -4.80
N LYS A 25 -19.94 4.85 -3.92
CA LYS A 25 -20.15 5.05 -2.47
C LYS A 25 -20.16 3.86 -1.51
N ASN A 26 -19.79 2.64 -1.86
CA ASN A 26 -19.55 1.60 -0.85
C ASN A 26 -18.48 0.61 -1.32
N ILE A 27 -17.25 0.78 -0.83
CA ILE A 27 -16.24 -0.29 -0.86
C ILE A 27 -16.85 -1.42 -0.04
N ILE A 28 -17.25 -2.50 -0.70
CA ILE A 28 -17.68 -3.73 -0.04
C ILE A 28 -16.44 -4.24 0.68
N TYR A 29 -16.35 -3.97 1.99
CA TYR A 29 -15.48 -4.72 2.87
C TYR A 29 -15.90 -6.19 2.68
N MET A 30 -15.02 -7.03 2.12
CA MET A 30 -14.99 -8.38 2.69
C MET A 30 -14.64 -8.12 4.14
N ASP A 31 -15.59 -8.29 5.07
CA ASP A 31 -15.58 -7.78 6.46
C ASP A 31 -14.29 -8.07 7.28
N SER A 32 -13.35 -8.81 6.70
CA SER A 32 -12.09 -9.22 7.27
C SER A 32 -10.84 -8.90 6.42
N CYS A 33 -10.89 -8.03 5.41
CA CYS A 33 -9.70 -7.67 4.61
C CYS A 33 -9.27 -6.20 4.79
N VAL A 34 -7.97 -5.98 5.02
CA VAL A 34 -7.36 -4.64 5.12
C VAL A 34 -6.22 -4.55 4.10
N TYR A 35 -6.36 -3.70 3.08
CA TYR A 35 -5.38 -3.52 1.98
C TYR A 35 -4.89 -4.85 1.38
N GLY A 36 -5.82 -5.77 1.08
CA GLY A 36 -5.51 -7.08 0.51
C GLY A 36 -5.05 -8.14 1.52
N VAL A 37 -4.95 -7.82 2.81
CA VAL A 37 -4.60 -8.77 3.87
C VAL A 37 -5.84 -9.28 4.58
N ASP A 38 -6.08 -10.59 4.52
CA ASP A 38 -7.12 -11.30 5.27
C ASP A 38 -6.73 -11.41 6.75
N ILE A 39 -7.46 -10.67 7.60
CA ILE A 39 -7.19 -10.55 9.03
C ILE A 39 -7.70 -11.75 9.84
N THR A 40 -8.44 -12.69 9.22
CA THR A 40 -8.84 -13.95 9.86
C THR A 40 -7.69 -14.96 9.89
N LYS A 41 -6.68 -14.77 9.04
CA LYS A 41 -5.51 -15.64 8.91
C LYS A 41 -4.32 -15.09 9.69
N LYS A 42 -3.25 -15.90 9.73
CA LYS A 42 -1.96 -15.47 10.27
C LYS A 42 -1.42 -14.30 9.44
N VAL A 43 -1.23 -13.16 10.09
CA VAL A 43 -0.58 -11.98 9.50
C VAL A 43 0.92 -12.07 9.74
N THR A 44 1.71 -11.81 8.70
CA THR A 44 3.18 -11.75 8.78
C THR A 44 3.67 -10.31 8.61
N PRO A 45 4.87 -9.95 9.10
CA PRO A 45 5.44 -8.61 8.89
C PRO A 45 5.52 -8.22 7.42
N LEU A 46 5.88 -9.17 6.55
CA LEU A 46 5.93 -8.97 5.10
C LEU A 46 4.55 -8.58 4.52
N MET A 47 3.47 -9.23 4.99
CA MET A 47 2.12 -8.87 4.59
C MET A 47 1.75 -7.44 5.04
N VAL A 48 2.16 -7.05 6.25
CA VAL A 48 1.91 -5.69 6.74
C VAL A 48 2.68 -4.65 5.93
N ARG A 49 3.96 -4.91 5.59
CA ARG A 49 4.73 -4.04 4.70
C ARG A 49 4.06 -3.88 3.33
N ASN A 50 3.58 -4.97 2.74
CA ASN A 50 2.87 -4.90 1.45
C ASN A 50 1.54 -4.13 1.58
N ALA A 51 0.80 -4.33 2.66
CA ALA A 51 -0.42 -3.58 2.94
C ALA A 51 -0.15 -2.07 3.11
N ILE A 52 0.99 -1.70 3.72
CA ILE A 52 1.45 -0.31 3.80
C ILE A 52 1.70 0.25 2.40
N THR A 53 2.39 -0.49 1.53
CA THR A 53 2.60 -0.09 0.13
C THR A 53 1.28 0.13 -0.60
N SER A 54 0.34 -0.81 -0.51
CA SER A 54 -0.98 -0.66 -1.15
C SER A 54 -1.78 0.50 -0.56
N CYS A 55 -1.75 0.69 0.77
CA CYS A 55 -2.40 1.82 1.43
C CYS A 55 -1.84 3.16 0.94
N PHE A 56 -0.51 3.27 0.89
CA PHE A 56 0.15 4.51 0.51
C PHE A 56 -0.03 4.80 -0.97
N LEU A 57 0.10 3.79 -1.84
CA LEU A 57 -0.17 3.91 -3.27
C LEU A 57 -1.60 4.37 -3.51
N ASN A 58 -2.60 3.71 -2.93
CA ASN A 58 -4.00 4.13 -3.08
C ASN A 58 -4.25 5.58 -2.65
N ALA A 59 -3.62 6.00 -1.54
CA ALA A 59 -3.74 7.37 -1.08
C ALA A 59 -2.99 8.36 -1.98
N HIS A 60 -1.84 7.96 -2.54
CA HIS A 60 -0.92 8.79 -3.31
C HIS A 60 -1.15 8.82 -4.82
N SER A 61 -1.96 7.90 -5.35
CA SER A 61 -2.27 7.84 -6.78
C SER A 61 -2.79 9.16 -7.32
N GLU A 62 -3.67 9.88 -6.61
CA GLU A 62 -4.17 11.19 -7.10
C GLU A 62 -3.04 12.19 -7.38
N VAL A 63 -2.01 12.22 -6.53
CA VAL A 63 -0.84 13.10 -6.71
C VAL A 63 0.05 12.59 -7.84
N LEU A 64 0.20 11.26 -7.97
CA LEU A 64 1.01 10.66 -9.02
C LEU A 64 0.32 10.74 -10.39
N ASP A 65 -1.01 10.74 -10.43
CA ASP A 65 -1.82 10.87 -11.64
C ASP A 65 -1.61 12.25 -12.30
N GLU A 66 -1.29 13.30 -11.52
CA GLU A 66 -0.85 14.61 -12.05
C GLU A 66 0.44 14.48 -12.88
N MET A 67 1.33 13.53 -12.57
CA MET A 67 2.55 13.30 -13.36
C MET A 67 2.25 12.78 -14.76
N LYS A 68 1.09 12.16 -14.96
CA LYS A 68 0.65 11.67 -16.26
C LYS A 68 0.47 12.80 -17.28
N GLU A 69 0.15 14.00 -16.81
CA GLU A 69 -0.01 15.17 -17.68
C GLU A 69 1.33 15.68 -18.24
N PHE A 70 2.44 15.33 -17.59
CA PHE A 70 3.78 15.84 -17.91
C PHE A 70 4.76 14.77 -18.38
N GLY A 71 4.42 13.48 -18.25
CA GLY A 71 5.26 12.35 -18.61
C GLY A 71 4.83 11.68 -19.92
N GLU A 72 5.79 11.11 -20.64
CA GLU A 72 5.54 10.21 -21.76
C GLU A 72 5.58 8.77 -21.24
N PHE A 73 4.47 8.05 -21.40
CA PHE A 73 4.36 6.63 -21.02
C PHE A 73 3.85 5.85 -22.24
N GLU A 74 4.45 4.69 -22.52
CA GLU A 74 4.08 3.82 -23.63
C GLU A 74 2.70 3.17 -23.42
N SER A 75 2.27 3.01 -22.16
CA SER A 75 0.98 2.42 -21.81
C SER A 75 0.50 2.76 -20.40
N GLU A 76 -0.77 2.51 -20.12
CA GLU A 76 -1.32 2.58 -18.76
C GLU A 76 -0.61 1.61 -17.80
N GLU A 77 -0.24 0.42 -18.29
CA GLU A 77 0.44 -0.59 -17.47
C GLU A 77 1.82 -0.10 -17.02
N GLU A 78 2.55 0.57 -17.91
CA GLU A 78 3.82 1.19 -17.57
C GLU A 78 3.64 2.28 -16.51
N PHE A 79 2.64 3.14 -16.67
CA PHE A 79 2.33 4.19 -15.71
C PHE A 79 2.01 3.63 -14.32
N GLU A 80 1.17 2.59 -14.22
CA GLU A 80 0.87 1.93 -12.96
C GLU A 80 2.11 1.26 -12.33
N LYS A 81 3.01 0.67 -13.14
CA LYS A 81 4.29 0.15 -12.65
C LYS A 81 5.19 1.25 -12.11
N MET A 82 5.22 2.42 -12.77
CA MET A 82 5.97 3.58 -12.30
C MET A 82 5.45 4.04 -10.93
N LYS A 83 4.12 4.18 -10.75
CA LYS A 83 3.54 4.57 -9.46
C LYS A 83 3.91 3.59 -8.34
N LEU A 84 3.84 2.30 -8.62
CA LEU A 84 4.26 1.27 -7.66
C LEU A 84 5.76 1.36 -7.36
N PHE A 85 6.59 1.58 -8.37
CA PHE A 85 8.03 1.75 -8.21
C PHE A 85 8.36 2.95 -7.32
N ASP A 86 7.76 4.11 -7.56
CA ASP A 86 7.95 5.33 -6.77
C ASP A 86 7.59 5.10 -5.29
N VAL A 87 6.37 4.60 -5.04
CA VAL A 87 5.88 4.34 -3.68
C VAL A 87 6.71 3.29 -2.96
N SER A 88 7.07 2.19 -3.64
CA SER A 88 7.91 1.15 -3.05
C SER A 88 9.33 1.65 -2.76
N GLY A 89 9.88 2.52 -3.61
CA GLY A 89 11.16 3.20 -3.41
C GLY A 89 11.15 4.09 -2.16
N LEU A 90 10.10 4.91 -2.00
CA LEU A 90 9.91 5.73 -0.80
C LEU A 90 9.85 4.89 0.48
N ILE A 91 9.06 3.82 0.47
CA ILE A 91 8.90 2.95 1.64
C ILE A 91 10.23 2.25 1.95
N LYS A 92 10.93 1.73 0.94
CA LYS A 92 12.25 1.11 1.12
C LYS A 92 13.25 2.09 1.76
N LYS A 93 13.31 3.32 1.27
CA LYS A 93 14.13 4.39 1.87
C LYS A 93 13.76 4.63 3.33
N PHE A 94 12.48 4.63 3.68
CA PHE A 94 12.07 4.80 5.09
C PHE A 94 12.43 3.61 5.97
N PHE A 95 12.49 2.39 5.43
CA PHE A 95 13.08 1.26 6.16
C PHE A 95 14.57 1.47 6.41
N GLU A 96 15.32 1.90 5.39
CA GLU A 96 16.75 2.21 5.51
C GLU A 96 17.01 3.32 6.56
N ASP A 97 16.23 4.41 6.53
CA ASP A 97 16.34 5.54 7.48
C ASP A 97 16.14 5.12 8.95
N VAL A 98 15.43 4.01 9.20
CA VAL A 98 15.16 3.51 10.57
C VAL A 98 16.02 2.31 10.92
N ASN A 99 17.05 2.04 10.12
CA ASN A 99 17.91 0.85 10.19
C ASN A 99 17.10 -0.47 10.17
N GLY A 100 16.03 -0.51 9.39
CA GLY A 100 15.19 -1.68 9.18
C GLY A 100 15.48 -2.38 7.86
N ASP A 101 15.11 -3.66 7.77
CA ASP A 101 15.16 -4.44 6.54
C ASP A 101 13.79 -4.44 5.86
N TYR A 102 13.73 -3.96 4.61
CA TYR A 102 12.50 -3.95 3.81
C TYR A 102 12.05 -5.36 3.40
N GLU A 103 12.99 -6.26 3.11
CA GLU A 103 12.72 -7.64 2.71
C GLU A 103 12.37 -8.53 3.91
N ASN A 104 12.97 -8.25 5.07
CA ASN A 104 12.68 -8.95 6.32
C ASN A 104 12.19 -7.98 7.41
N PRO A 105 11.00 -7.36 7.24
CA PRO A 105 10.55 -6.33 8.16
C PRO A 105 10.23 -6.91 9.53
N THR A 106 10.47 -6.12 10.58
CA THR A 106 10.08 -6.43 11.95
C THR A 106 8.93 -5.53 12.36
N LYS A 107 8.18 -5.91 13.41
CA LYS A 107 7.12 -5.07 13.96
C LYS A 107 7.64 -3.69 14.36
N GLU A 108 8.84 -3.64 14.95
CA GLU A 108 9.48 -2.40 15.37
C GLU A 108 9.82 -1.50 14.17
N SER A 109 10.46 -2.04 13.13
CA SER A 109 10.80 -1.24 11.94
C SER A 109 9.54 -0.76 11.23
N ILE A 110 8.49 -1.59 11.13
CA ILE A 110 7.19 -1.21 10.58
C ILE A 110 6.58 -0.01 11.33
N LEU A 111 6.60 -0.02 12.67
CA LEU A 111 6.07 1.08 13.47
C LEU A 111 6.83 2.39 13.23
N LYS A 112 8.17 2.32 13.12
CA LYS A 112 9.00 3.50 12.82
C LYS A 112 8.72 4.03 11.40
N VAL A 113 8.59 3.13 10.42
CA VAL A 113 8.23 3.47 9.03
C VAL A 113 6.86 4.13 8.96
N LEU A 114 5.86 3.60 9.69
CA LEU A 114 4.53 4.19 9.75
C LEU A 114 4.55 5.63 10.25
N LYS A 115 5.36 5.93 11.28
CA LYS A 115 5.53 7.30 11.75
C LYS A 115 6.12 8.21 10.69
N LYS A 116 7.14 7.75 9.95
CA LYS A 116 7.71 8.51 8.82
C LYS A 116 6.70 8.75 7.70
N LEU A 117 5.92 7.75 7.33
CA LEU A 117 4.87 7.87 6.31
C LEU A 117 3.77 8.84 6.75
N GLN A 118 3.40 8.85 8.03
CA GLN A 118 2.45 9.83 8.56
C GLN A 118 2.97 11.26 8.43
N GLU A 119 4.22 11.52 8.84
CA GLU A 119 4.81 12.85 8.70
C GLU A 119 4.91 13.28 7.25
N PHE A 120 5.32 12.38 6.36
CA PHE A 120 5.37 12.66 4.93
C PHE A 120 3.98 12.95 4.34
N ALA A 121 2.98 12.16 4.70
CA ALA A 121 1.63 12.28 4.16
C ALA A 121 0.92 13.59 4.57
N LYS A 122 1.31 14.21 5.70
CA LYS A 122 0.76 15.51 6.14
C LYS A 122 1.02 16.64 5.14
N ASN A 123 2.05 16.54 4.31
CA ASN A 123 2.35 17.53 3.27
C ASN A 123 1.29 17.56 2.16
N PHE A 124 0.51 16.48 2.01
CA PHE A 124 -0.45 16.31 0.91
C PHE A 124 -1.89 16.15 1.39
N ARG A 125 -2.11 15.75 2.65
CA ARG A 125 -3.44 15.34 3.14
C ARG A 125 -3.75 15.90 4.52
N LYS A 126 -5.04 16.11 4.76
CA LYS A 126 -5.55 16.52 6.07
C LYS A 126 -5.24 15.44 7.13
N PRO A 127 -4.90 15.83 8.37
CA PRO A 127 -4.57 14.88 9.44
C PRO A 127 -5.62 13.80 9.68
N LYS A 128 -6.92 14.12 9.52
CA LYS A 128 -8.01 13.15 9.68
C LYS A 128 -7.86 11.94 8.75
N ILE A 129 -7.54 12.18 7.48
CA ILE A 129 -7.39 11.12 6.46
C ILE A 129 -6.16 10.27 6.78
N VAL A 130 -5.03 10.91 7.10
CA VAL A 130 -3.78 10.22 7.49
C VAL A 130 -4.01 9.31 8.71
N ASN A 131 -4.78 9.80 9.69
CA ASN A 131 -5.11 9.05 10.90
C ASN A 131 -6.04 7.86 10.62
N GLU A 132 -6.98 7.98 9.69
CA GLU A 132 -7.88 6.89 9.29
C GLU A 132 -7.09 5.74 8.64
N HIS A 133 -6.23 6.03 7.67
CA HIS A 133 -5.34 5.04 7.05
C HIS A 133 -4.41 4.37 8.07
N THR A 134 -3.83 5.18 8.97
CA THR A 134 -2.99 4.68 10.06
C THR A 134 -3.74 3.68 10.94
N LYS A 135 -4.96 4.01 11.38
CA LYS A 135 -5.77 3.14 12.23
C LYS A 135 -6.03 1.79 11.55
N GLN A 136 -6.31 1.79 10.25
CA GLN A 136 -6.52 0.56 9.49
C GLN A 136 -5.25 -0.30 9.44
N ILE A 137 -4.09 0.28 9.15
CA ILE A 137 -2.82 -0.48 9.18
C ILE A 137 -2.51 -1.00 10.59
N MET A 138 -2.82 -0.24 11.63
CA MET A 138 -2.60 -0.68 13.02
C MET A 138 -3.39 -1.95 13.37
N VAL A 139 -4.53 -2.23 12.72
CA VAL A 139 -5.22 -3.52 12.86
C VAL A 139 -4.31 -4.69 12.48
N LEU A 140 -3.50 -4.53 11.43
CA LEU A 140 -2.55 -5.54 10.96
C LEU A 140 -1.32 -5.61 11.86
N VAL A 141 -0.76 -4.46 12.24
CA VAL A 141 0.42 -4.38 13.13
C VAL A 141 0.15 -5.04 14.48
N ASN A 142 -1.05 -4.86 15.03
CA ASN A 142 -1.45 -5.44 16.31
C ASN A 142 -1.58 -6.97 16.28
N LYS A 143 -1.67 -7.58 15.08
CA LYS A 143 -1.64 -9.04 14.90
C LYS A 143 -0.23 -9.63 14.83
N LEU A 144 0.80 -8.78 14.70
CA LEU A 144 2.19 -9.22 14.78
C LEU A 144 2.54 -9.52 16.24
N LYS A 145 3.18 -10.68 16.47
CA LYS A 145 3.74 -11.04 17.79
C LYS A 145 4.92 -10.12 18.10
#